data_AF-A0A1D9Q052-F1
#
_entry.id   AF-A0A1D9Q052-F1
#
_cell.length_a   1.000
_cell.length_b   1.000
_cell.length_c   1.000
_cell.angle_alpha   90.00
_cell.angle_beta   90.00
_cell.angle_gamma   90.00
#
_symmetry.space_group_name_H-M   'P 1'
#
loop_
_entity.id
_entity.type
_entity.pdbx_description
1 polymer ?
#
loop_
_entity_poly.entity_id
_entity_poly.type
_entity_poly.pdbx_seq_one_letter_code
_entity_poly.pdbx_strand_id
1 'polypeptide(L)'
;MEIAWRGHLLPQETSLLVVDVFKKIPNGEMPRGFQGGQINVSSESSFPLKFLVAHLAANDCVVRLLLPTVGGYLVQSDFLDRRLVDCNNVVEVQTFISLDQYLKIVDIDACNVLDIADISENAVGAMVMSSTSRDWSDIKAAKSNRELKRRFSFAWHCTKQTPKRRLAVIRPGPPSHLLSLSKLEDLAKTAASLNIVLVFFDDPCHGLADAEWEHLREDFVPMDMAFTEDMPRRIVSAVSNYPKQIDGIIGMYEPLLTVVAEAATLLGFSTSLPKSVAAARDKYQTRQFDQSLFCYRIQSVSDLEDVLARYRSVLPLSLPLIVKPANGWASEGVCKVTCEEELRDAVIRLWQPPFSDKYGRDSHGLVLVEPYVDGPEVDANLVLVDGEIVFFEVNDDFPSTGDSDGQGFIETLNAMPSALPENEMDALRLKVHATVLAMGFRTGMFHVEARVHNSTYDFVLGKDGVLDLEAKPEIENSKSATPTVFILEINPRPPGMRTHAAVARAYGVSYRSVALLTAVGDHERLRALTVSFIGGAQYHMQVLFIAAQKGGVYQSGDICSTVLEREPELRGHIMKCMGFLHNGQEVPDPRVRTSGIACFWIASREGRREARLISERIQTLVWEITDGF
;
A
#
# COMPACT_ATOMS: atom_id res chain seq x y z
N MET A 1 6.25 -42.17 -13.67
CA MET A 1 7.45 -41.42 -13.23
C MET A 1 7.75 -41.81 -11.79
N GLU A 2 8.96 -42.27 -11.49
CA GLU A 2 9.37 -42.53 -10.10
C GLU A 2 9.67 -41.23 -9.36
N ILE A 3 9.17 -41.13 -8.13
CA ILE A 3 9.32 -39.95 -7.28
C ILE A 3 9.81 -40.35 -5.89
N ALA A 4 10.32 -39.36 -5.16
CA ALA A 4 10.49 -39.41 -3.72
C ALA A 4 9.68 -38.27 -3.08
N TRP A 5 9.06 -38.53 -1.94
CA TRP A 5 8.29 -37.51 -1.22
C TRP A 5 8.36 -37.65 0.30
N ARG A 6 8.08 -36.55 1.02
CA ARG A 6 8.08 -36.53 2.49
C ARG A 6 7.12 -35.45 3.03
N GLY A 7 6.31 -35.83 4.01
CA GLY A 7 5.42 -34.92 4.74
C GLY A 7 6.09 -34.21 5.91
N HIS A 8 5.69 -32.97 6.16
CA HIS A 8 6.17 -32.09 7.23
C HIS A 8 4.98 -31.36 7.86
N LEU A 9 4.62 -31.74 9.09
CA LEU A 9 3.63 -31.00 9.86
C LEU A 9 4.22 -29.67 10.34
N LEU A 10 3.59 -28.56 9.98
CA LEU A 10 3.98 -27.24 10.47
C LEU A 10 3.27 -26.92 11.79
N PRO A 11 3.71 -25.87 12.52
CA PRO A 11 3.01 -25.43 13.74
C PRO A 11 1.53 -25.14 13.49
N GLN A 12 0.69 -25.41 14.49
CA GLN A 12 -0.77 -25.37 14.37
C GLN A 12 -1.29 -24.01 13.86
N GLU A 13 -0.64 -22.91 14.23
CA GLU A 13 -0.98 -21.55 13.81
C GLU A 13 -0.92 -21.35 12.30
N THR A 14 -0.19 -22.17 11.54
CA THR A 14 -0.13 -22.08 10.08
C THR A 14 -1.32 -22.72 9.40
N SER A 15 -2.01 -23.64 10.08
CA SER A 15 -3.04 -24.51 9.50
C SER A 15 -2.57 -25.32 8.26
N LEU A 16 -1.25 -25.60 8.15
CA LEU A 16 -0.65 -26.23 6.98
C LEU A 16 0.15 -27.49 7.31
N LEU A 17 0.01 -28.47 6.41
CA LEU A 17 0.90 -29.61 6.22
C LEU A 17 1.63 -29.40 4.88
N VAL A 18 2.92 -29.72 4.82
CA VAL A 18 3.70 -29.59 3.58
C VAL A 18 4.24 -30.93 3.14
N VAL A 19 4.12 -31.25 1.85
CA VAL A 19 4.69 -32.47 1.27
C VAL A 19 5.70 -32.08 0.21
N ASP A 20 6.97 -32.39 0.48
CA ASP A 20 8.05 -32.23 -0.49
C ASP A 20 7.97 -33.36 -1.52
N VAL A 21 8.07 -33.04 -2.80
CA VAL A 21 8.02 -34.02 -3.89
C VAL A 21 9.08 -33.70 -4.94
N PHE A 22 9.85 -34.70 -5.34
CA PHE A 22 10.78 -34.57 -6.47
C PHE A 22 10.95 -35.88 -7.22
N LYS A 23 11.45 -35.79 -8.45
CA LYS A 23 11.75 -36.95 -9.29
C LYS A 23 12.91 -37.74 -8.71
N LYS A 24 12.74 -39.06 -8.60
CA LYS A 24 13.82 -39.94 -8.11
C LYS A 24 14.93 -40.02 -9.15
N ILE A 25 16.18 -39.86 -8.70
CA ILE A 25 17.35 -40.00 -9.57
C ILE A 25 17.62 -41.49 -9.80
N PRO A 26 17.79 -41.93 -11.06
CA PRO A 26 18.15 -43.32 -11.35
C PRO A 26 19.44 -43.72 -10.60
N ASN A 27 19.39 -44.84 -9.88
CA ASN A 27 20.50 -45.37 -9.07
C ASN A 27 20.99 -44.49 -7.91
N GLY A 28 20.25 -43.43 -7.55
CA GLY A 28 20.54 -42.63 -6.34
C GLY A 28 19.99 -43.29 -5.08
N GLU A 29 20.71 -43.19 -3.96
CA GLU A 29 20.16 -43.55 -2.65
C GLU A 29 18.97 -42.65 -2.32
N MET A 30 17.91 -43.25 -1.75
CA MET A 30 16.74 -42.50 -1.31
C MET A 30 17.13 -41.67 -0.08
N PRO A 31 16.87 -40.35 -0.07
CA PRO A 31 17.15 -39.54 1.11
C PRO A 31 16.39 -40.09 2.33
N ARG A 32 17.04 -40.09 3.50
CA ARG A 32 16.44 -40.66 4.72
C ARG A 32 15.09 -40.01 5.03
N GLY A 33 14.10 -40.83 5.36
CA GLY A 33 12.75 -40.37 5.72
C GLY A 33 11.85 -39.99 4.54
N PHE A 34 12.33 -40.13 3.29
CA PHE A 34 11.49 -40.03 2.11
C PHE A 34 10.86 -41.38 1.77
N GLN A 35 9.65 -41.32 1.22
CA GLN A 35 8.93 -42.46 0.68
C GLN A 35 9.11 -42.51 -0.84
N GLY A 36 9.18 -43.72 -1.40
CA GLY A 36 9.17 -43.92 -2.84
C GLY A 36 7.74 -43.99 -3.39
N GLY A 37 7.52 -43.48 -4.59
CA GLY A 37 6.22 -43.57 -5.26
C GLY A 37 6.34 -43.58 -6.78
N GLN A 38 5.24 -43.94 -7.43
CA GLN A 38 5.14 -43.88 -8.88
C GLN A 38 3.92 -43.06 -9.28
N ILE A 39 4.13 -42.00 -10.07
CA ILE A 39 3.06 -41.19 -10.64
C ILE A 39 2.76 -41.62 -12.07
N ASN A 40 1.49 -41.85 -12.37
CA ASN A 40 0.97 -41.98 -13.73
C ASN A 40 -0.09 -40.90 -13.94
N VAL A 41 -0.04 -40.19 -15.07
CA VAL A 41 -1.01 -39.13 -15.41
C VAL A 41 -1.80 -39.56 -16.63
N SER A 42 -3.11 -39.35 -16.57
CA SER A 42 -4.04 -39.52 -17.69
C SER A 42 -4.71 -38.18 -18.02
N SER A 43 -5.50 -38.16 -19.10
CA SER A 43 -6.33 -37.00 -19.43
C SER A 43 -7.33 -36.64 -18.34
N GLU A 44 -7.75 -37.60 -17.52
CA GLU A 44 -8.74 -37.44 -16.44
C GLU A 44 -8.12 -37.02 -15.10
N SER A 45 -6.79 -37.04 -14.98
CA SER A 45 -6.11 -36.64 -13.74
C SER A 45 -6.45 -35.21 -13.32
N SER A 46 -6.47 -34.98 -12.00
CA SER A 46 -6.72 -33.67 -11.42
C SER A 46 -5.69 -32.61 -11.86
N PHE A 47 -6.09 -31.34 -11.84
CA PHE A 47 -5.18 -30.24 -12.16
C PHE A 47 -3.93 -30.20 -11.25
N PRO A 48 -4.03 -30.39 -9.91
CA PRO A 48 -2.86 -30.48 -9.03
C PRO A 48 -1.86 -31.56 -9.46
N LEU A 49 -2.35 -32.75 -9.81
CA LEU A 49 -1.49 -33.85 -10.23
C LEU A 49 -0.82 -33.56 -11.58
N LYS A 50 -1.55 -32.97 -12.52
CA LYS A 50 -1.00 -32.52 -13.81
C LYS A 50 0.08 -31.45 -13.61
N PHE A 51 -0.17 -30.47 -12.74
CA PHE A 51 0.79 -29.42 -12.38
C PHE A 51 2.08 -30.01 -11.82
N LEU A 52 1.96 -30.93 -10.84
CA LEU A 52 3.09 -31.61 -10.23
C LEU A 52 3.93 -32.35 -11.28
N VAL A 53 3.30 -33.16 -12.13
CA VAL A 53 4.02 -33.94 -13.13
C VAL A 53 4.66 -33.07 -14.21
N ALA A 54 3.99 -32.01 -14.65
CA ALA A 54 4.55 -31.09 -15.65
C ALA A 54 5.89 -30.51 -15.15
N HIS A 55 5.95 -30.05 -13.91
CA HIS A 55 7.16 -29.47 -13.32
C HIS A 55 8.28 -30.50 -13.12
N LEU A 56 7.95 -31.66 -12.55
CA LEU A 56 8.93 -32.73 -12.29
C LEU A 56 9.44 -33.40 -13.57
N ALA A 57 8.68 -33.34 -14.66
CA ALA A 57 9.10 -33.86 -15.97
C ALA A 57 9.99 -32.86 -16.73
N ALA A 58 9.68 -31.55 -16.63
CA ALA A 58 10.39 -30.50 -17.35
C ALA A 58 11.73 -30.13 -16.70
N ASN A 59 11.80 -30.12 -15.37
CA ASN A 59 12.94 -29.59 -14.62
C ASN A 59 13.33 -30.51 -13.45
N ASP A 60 14.62 -30.54 -13.10
CA ASP A 60 15.07 -31.08 -11.82
C ASP A 60 14.78 -30.05 -10.72
N CYS A 61 13.63 -30.18 -10.07
CA CYS A 61 13.14 -29.26 -9.05
C CYS A 61 12.47 -30.01 -7.90
N VAL A 62 12.19 -29.27 -6.83
CA VAL A 62 11.33 -29.73 -5.73
C VAL A 62 10.02 -28.97 -5.80
N VAL A 63 8.91 -29.71 -5.82
CA VAL A 63 7.56 -29.15 -5.68
C VAL A 63 7.10 -29.44 -4.27
N ARG A 64 6.69 -28.41 -3.53
CA ARG A 64 6.10 -28.58 -2.19
C ARG A 64 4.60 -28.37 -2.28
N LEU A 65 3.83 -29.44 -2.04
CA LEU A 65 2.38 -29.39 -1.96
C LEU A 65 1.97 -28.87 -0.57
N LEU A 66 0.97 -28.01 -0.53
CA LEU A 66 0.43 -27.41 0.68
C LEU A 66 -0.95 -28.03 0.94
N LEU A 67 -1.13 -28.67 2.09
CA LEU A 67 -2.38 -29.29 2.49
C LEU A 67 -2.95 -28.59 3.73
N PRO A 68 -4.27 -28.45 3.84
CA PRO A 68 -4.90 -27.79 4.97
C PRO A 68 -5.03 -28.78 6.15
N THR A 69 -4.63 -28.37 7.35
CA THR A 69 -4.83 -29.18 8.56
C THR A 69 -6.15 -28.84 9.28
N VAL A 70 -6.97 -27.99 8.66
CA VAL A 70 -8.25 -27.48 9.17
C VAL A 70 -9.28 -27.45 8.04
N GLY A 71 -10.56 -27.62 8.41
CA GLY A 71 -11.67 -27.57 7.46
C GLY A 71 -12.31 -26.18 7.42
N GLY A 72 -12.79 -25.75 6.25
CA GLY A 72 -13.38 -24.43 6.08
C GLY A 72 -13.43 -23.97 4.63
N TYR A 73 -13.41 -22.66 4.43
CA TYR A 73 -13.35 -21.99 3.13
C TYR A 73 -12.23 -20.97 3.14
N LEU A 74 -11.77 -20.55 1.96
CA LEU A 74 -10.79 -19.49 1.86
C LEU A 74 -11.35 -18.12 2.25
N VAL A 75 -10.56 -17.36 2.99
CA VAL A 75 -10.80 -15.94 3.24
C VAL A 75 -10.48 -15.11 1.99
N GLN A 76 -9.51 -15.49 1.17
CA GLN A 76 -9.16 -14.78 -0.07
C GLN A 76 -8.51 -15.76 -1.06
N SER A 77 -8.82 -15.67 -2.35
CA SER A 77 -8.41 -16.72 -3.32
C SER A 77 -6.93 -16.67 -3.70
N ASP A 78 -6.32 -15.49 -3.67
CA ASP A 78 -4.92 -15.25 -4.06
C ASP A 78 -3.97 -15.23 -2.84
N PHE A 79 -4.39 -15.88 -1.74
CA PHE A 79 -3.66 -15.89 -0.49
C PHE A 79 -2.23 -16.45 -0.63
N LEU A 80 -2.00 -17.45 -1.48
CA LEU A 80 -0.64 -17.98 -1.70
C LEU A 80 0.23 -16.95 -2.43
N ASP A 81 -0.23 -16.40 -3.56
CA ASP A 81 0.48 -15.39 -4.35
C ASP A 81 0.88 -14.18 -3.49
N ARG A 82 -0.06 -13.68 -2.69
CA ARG A 82 0.19 -12.53 -1.81
C ARG A 82 1.16 -12.85 -0.68
N ARG A 83 1.01 -13.99 -0.02
CA ARG A 83 1.81 -14.30 1.18
C ARG A 83 3.20 -14.82 0.84
N LEU A 84 3.38 -15.44 -0.32
CA LEU A 84 4.67 -15.92 -0.82
C LEU A 84 5.38 -14.95 -1.76
N VAL A 85 4.86 -13.74 -1.94
CA VAL A 85 5.53 -12.69 -2.73
C VAL A 85 6.96 -12.46 -2.24
N ASP A 86 7.88 -12.44 -3.19
CA ASP A 86 9.33 -12.30 -3.01
C ASP A 86 9.95 -13.37 -2.08
N CYS A 87 9.27 -14.48 -1.79
CA CYS A 87 9.80 -15.52 -0.92
C CYS A 87 11.03 -16.20 -1.56
N ASN A 88 12.16 -16.18 -0.86
CA ASN A 88 13.41 -16.73 -1.39
C ASN A 88 13.27 -18.20 -1.77
N ASN A 89 13.89 -18.56 -2.89
CA ASN A 89 13.90 -19.91 -3.47
C ASN A 89 12.55 -20.44 -3.95
N VAL A 90 11.49 -19.63 -3.94
CA VAL A 90 10.20 -19.97 -4.57
C VAL A 90 10.20 -19.37 -5.98
N VAL A 91 10.06 -20.23 -6.99
CA VAL A 91 10.07 -19.85 -8.41
C VAL A 91 8.65 -19.62 -8.91
N GLU A 92 7.73 -20.47 -8.49
CA GLU A 92 6.33 -20.44 -8.91
C GLU A 92 5.45 -20.86 -7.74
N VAL A 93 4.26 -20.28 -7.69
CA VAL A 93 3.21 -20.59 -6.73
C VAL A 93 1.94 -20.84 -7.50
N GLN A 94 1.19 -21.87 -7.10
CA GLN A 94 -0.07 -22.19 -7.74
C GLN A 94 -1.11 -22.52 -6.67
N THR A 95 -2.23 -21.80 -6.69
CA THR A 95 -3.42 -22.13 -5.89
C THR A 95 -4.28 -23.14 -6.66
N PHE A 96 -4.80 -24.17 -5.98
CA PHE A 96 -5.59 -25.25 -6.59
C PHE A 96 -7.07 -25.21 -6.26
N ILE A 97 -7.48 -24.31 -5.36
CA ILE A 97 -8.81 -24.25 -4.78
C ILE A 97 -9.47 -22.89 -5.06
N SER A 98 -10.80 -22.89 -5.11
CA SER A 98 -11.62 -21.69 -5.27
C SER A 98 -12.28 -21.25 -3.96
N LEU A 99 -12.82 -20.02 -3.90
CA LEU A 99 -13.46 -19.47 -2.68
C LEU A 99 -14.70 -20.24 -2.23
N ASP A 100 -15.37 -20.91 -3.16
CA ASP A 100 -16.58 -21.71 -2.93
C ASP A 100 -16.28 -23.18 -2.60
N GLN A 101 -15.03 -23.61 -2.74
CA GLN A 101 -14.62 -24.98 -2.44
C GLN A 101 -14.33 -25.15 -0.94
N TYR A 102 -14.90 -26.21 -0.35
CA TYR A 102 -14.62 -26.58 1.04
C TYR A 102 -13.26 -27.27 1.17
N LEU A 103 -12.45 -26.81 2.12
CA LEU A 103 -11.15 -27.38 2.49
C LEU A 103 -11.37 -28.66 3.30
N LYS A 104 -10.86 -29.79 2.79
CA LYS A 104 -10.90 -31.07 3.52
C LYS A 104 -9.65 -31.21 4.38
N ILE A 105 -9.83 -31.51 5.66
CA ILE A 105 -8.72 -31.73 6.60
C ILE A 105 -7.86 -32.90 6.14
N VAL A 106 -6.54 -32.70 6.13
CA VAL A 106 -5.56 -33.78 5.99
C VAL A 106 -4.63 -33.78 7.18
N ASP A 107 -4.62 -34.88 7.94
CA ASP A 107 -3.64 -35.10 9.00
C ASP A 107 -2.38 -35.80 8.47
N ILE A 108 -1.31 -35.76 9.26
CA ILE A 108 -0.01 -36.33 8.86
C ILE A 108 -0.06 -37.86 8.73
N ASP A 109 -0.91 -38.53 9.52
CA ASP A 109 -1.01 -39.99 9.52
C ASP A 109 -1.72 -40.47 8.25
N ALA A 110 -2.80 -39.81 7.84
CA ALA A 110 -3.46 -39.99 6.56
C ALA A 110 -2.49 -39.71 5.41
N CYS A 111 -1.73 -38.62 5.48
CA CYS A 111 -0.74 -38.30 4.45
C CYS A 111 0.31 -39.40 4.26
N ASN A 112 0.68 -40.13 5.32
CA ASN A 112 1.65 -41.23 5.25
C ASN A 112 1.06 -42.53 4.64
N VAL A 113 -0.26 -42.63 4.52
CA VAL A 113 -0.98 -43.79 3.98
C VAL A 113 -1.47 -43.54 2.55
N LEU A 114 -1.82 -42.29 2.24
CA LEU A 114 -2.29 -41.89 0.91
C LEU A 114 -1.18 -42.01 -0.14
N ASP A 115 -1.58 -42.30 -1.37
CA ASP A 115 -0.69 -42.15 -2.50
C ASP A 115 -0.54 -40.66 -2.89
N ILE A 116 0.45 -40.36 -3.73
CA ILE A 116 0.74 -38.99 -4.10
C ILE A 116 -0.36 -38.35 -4.98
N ALA A 117 -1.17 -39.15 -5.68
CA ALA A 117 -2.29 -38.63 -6.45
C ALA A 117 -3.37 -38.10 -5.51
N ASP A 118 -3.72 -38.88 -4.48
CA ASP A 118 -4.65 -38.47 -3.42
C ASP A 118 -4.13 -37.26 -2.63
N ILE A 119 -2.83 -37.23 -2.28
CA ILE A 119 -2.20 -36.06 -1.63
C ILE A 119 -2.34 -34.82 -2.52
N SER A 120 -2.08 -34.95 -3.82
CA SER A 120 -2.17 -33.83 -4.76
C SER A 120 -3.61 -33.31 -4.88
N GLU A 121 -4.61 -34.20 -4.89
CA GLU A 121 -6.02 -33.82 -4.96
C GLU A 121 -6.53 -33.06 -3.73
N ASN A 122 -5.94 -33.31 -2.56
CA ASN A 122 -6.29 -32.61 -1.32
C ASN A 122 -5.41 -31.37 -1.04
N ALA A 123 -4.47 -31.04 -1.93
CA ALA A 123 -3.63 -29.85 -1.78
C ALA A 123 -4.42 -28.57 -2.06
N VAL A 124 -4.24 -27.54 -1.22
CA VAL A 124 -4.75 -26.18 -1.49
C VAL A 124 -3.90 -25.44 -2.52
N GLY A 125 -2.66 -25.87 -2.71
CA GLY A 125 -1.75 -25.29 -3.66
C GLY A 125 -0.38 -25.92 -3.62
N ALA A 126 0.54 -25.34 -4.39
CA ALA A 126 1.91 -25.78 -4.48
C ALA A 126 2.88 -24.60 -4.58
N MET A 127 4.12 -24.83 -4.18
CA MET A 127 5.26 -23.99 -4.51
C MET A 127 6.34 -24.79 -5.23
N VAL A 128 6.87 -24.24 -6.30
CA VAL A 128 8.01 -24.78 -7.04
C VAL A 128 9.26 -24.12 -6.50
N MET A 129 10.20 -24.93 -6.03
CA MET A 129 11.46 -24.45 -5.45
C MET A 129 12.55 -24.33 -6.52
N SER A 130 13.44 -23.36 -6.36
CA SER A 130 14.63 -23.22 -7.21
C SER A 130 15.69 -24.31 -6.97
N SER A 131 15.56 -25.06 -5.88
CA SER A 131 16.48 -26.15 -5.53
C SER A 131 16.21 -27.40 -6.36
N THR A 132 17.27 -28.07 -6.77
CA THR A 132 17.21 -29.37 -7.45
C THR A 132 16.99 -30.51 -6.45
N SER A 133 16.58 -31.68 -6.93
CA SER A 133 16.42 -32.87 -6.08
C SER A 133 17.69 -33.27 -5.33
N ARG A 134 18.87 -33.08 -5.94
CA ARG A 134 20.18 -33.39 -5.33
C ARG A 134 20.58 -32.42 -4.22
N ASP A 135 20.13 -31.19 -4.35
CA ASP A 135 20.50 -30.07 -3.50
C ASP A 135 19.48 -29.88 -2.36
N TRP A 136 18.35 -30.59 -2.41
CA TRP A 136 17.33 -30.59 -1.36
C TRP A 136 17.81 -31.35 -0.12
N SER A 137 17.60 -30.76 1.05
CA SER A 137 18.03 -31.30 2.34
C SER A 137 17.08 -30.88 3.46
N ASP A 138 17.15 -31.57 4.60
CA ASP A 138 16.39 -31.23 5.80
C ASP A 138 16.61 -29.77 6.25
N ILE A 139 17.82 -29.22 6.03
CA ILE A 139 18.15 -27.83 6.37
C ILE A 139 17.36 -26.85 5.49
N LYS A 140 17.25 -27.13 4.18
CA LYS A 140 16.49 -26.29 3.24
C LYS A 140 14.99 -26.42 3.43
N ALA A 141 14.50 -27.64 3.63
CA ALA A 141 13.11 -27.89 4.00
C ALA A 141 12.76 -27.13 5.29
N ALA A 142 13.61 -27.19 6.32
CA ALA A 142 13.42 -26.44 7.57
C ALA A 142 13.44 -24.92 7.36
N LYS A 143 14.32 -24.38 6.50
CA LYS A 143 14.35 -22.94 6.17
C LYS A 143 13.07 -22.50 5.46
N SER A 144 12.60 -23.26 4.48
CA SER A 144 11.33 -22.98 3.79
C SER A 144 10.12 -23.15 4.72
N ASN A 145 10.13 -24.13 5.64
CA ASN A 145 9.10 -24.27 6.68
C ASN A 145 9.05 -23.08 7.64
N ARG A 146 10.20 -22.46 7.96
CA ARG A 146 10.23 -21.22 8.74
C ARG A 146 9.61 -20.05 7.98
N GLU A 147 9.84 -19.93 6.67
CA GLU A 147 9.16 -18.92 5.84
C GLU A 147 7.64 -19.16 5.81
N LEU A 148 7.19 -20.41 5.68
CA LEU A 148 5.77 -20.73 5.74
C LEU A 148 5.16 -20.39 7.10
N LYS A 149 5.86 -20.72 8.20
CA LYS A 149 5.44 -20.29 9.54
C LYS A 149 5.31 -18.76 9.59
N ARG A 150 6.35 -18.04 9.16
CA ARG A 150 6.38 -16.58 9.18
C ARG A 150 5.20 -15.96 8.41
N ARG A 151 4.79 -16.58 7.31
CA ARG A 151 3.83 -16.02 6.35
C ARG A 151 2.40 -16.54 6.53
N PHE A 152 2.19 -17.71 7.11
CA PHE A 152 0.85 -18.32 7.20
C PHE A 152 0.31 -18.44 8.62
N SER A 153 1.00 -17.88 9.63
CA SER A 153 0.48 -17.82 11.01
C SER A 153 -0.63 -16.76 11.17
N PHE A 154 -1.72 -16.93 10.43
CA PHE A 154 -2.95 -16.13 10.47
C PHE A 154 -4.15 -16.97 10.00
N ALA A 155 -5.37 -16.51 10.25
CA ALA A 155 -6.59 -17.20 9.83
C ALA A 155 -6.87 -16.97 8.33
N TRP A 156 -6.17 -17.68 7.45
CA TRP A 156 -6.42 -17.63 6.00
C TRP A 156 -7.65 -18.43 5.54
N HIS A 157 -8.28 -19.14 6.47
CA HIS A 157 -9.53 -19.87 6.30
C HIS A 157 -10.62 -19.33 7.23
N CYS A 158 -11.87 -19.66 6.90
CA CYS A 158 -13.04 -19.34 7.71
C CYS A 158 -14.04 -20.51 7.70
N THR A 159 -14.98 -20.51 8.65
CA THR A 159 -15.96 -21.60 8.79
C THR A 159 -17.14 -21.49 7.83
N LYS A 160 -17.37 -20.31 7.26
CA LYS A 160 -18.50 -20.00 6.39
C LYS A 160 -18.00 -19.67 5.00
N GLN A 161 -18.73 -20.13 3.98
CA GLN A 161 -18.43 -19.77 2.60
C GLN A 161 -18.49 -18.25 2.42
N THR A 162 -17.51 -17.70 1.72
CA THR A 162 -17.43 -16.27 1.42
C THR A 162 -18.59 -15.87 0.49
N PRO A 163 -19.54 -15.02 0.92
CA PRO A 163 -20.67 -14.62 0.09
C PRO A 163 -20.20 -13.75 -1.07
N LYS A 164 -20.86 -13.88 -2.23
CA LYS A 164 -20.66 -12.95 -3.34
C LYS A 164 -21.27 -11.60 -2.96
N ARG A 165 -20.48 -10.54 -3.03
CA ARG A 165 -20.92 -9.16 -2.73
C ARG A 165 -20.80 -8.27 -3.95
N ARG A 166 -21.63 -7.24 -4.05
CA ARG A 166 -21.57 -6.24 -5.11
C ARG A 166 -21.32 -4.86 -4.52
N LEU A 167 -20.25 -4.23 -4.97
CA LEU A 167 -19.81 -2.94 -4.46
C LEU A 167 -19.98 -1.86 -5.53
N ALA A 168 -20.67 -0.78 -5.19
CA ALA A 168 -20.76 0.40 -6.04
C ALA A 168 -19.50 1.26 -5.85
N VAL A 169 -18.79 1.53 -6.96
CA VAL A 169 -17.59 2.36 -6.99
C VAL A 169 -17.97 3.72 -7.57
N ILE A 170 -18.04 4.74 -6.72
CA ILE A 170 -18.37 6.11 -7.13
C ILE A 170 -17.09 6.82 -7.53
N ARG A 171 -16.93 7.10 -8.83
CA ARG A 171 -15.75 7.74 -9.42
C ARG A 171 -14.42 7.22 -8.88
N PRO A 172 -13.81 6.23 -9.54
CA PRO A 172 -12.56 5.61 -9.05
C PRO A 172 -11.34 6.55 -9.12
N GLY A 173 -11.44 7.71 -9.78
CA GLY A 173 -10.35 8.68 -9.86
C GLY A 173 -10.75 9.97 -10.58
N PRO A 174 -9.77 10.82 -10.94
CA PRO A 174 -10.06 12.12 -11.57
C PRO A 174 -10.70 11.94 -12.97
N PRO A 175 -11.53 12.91 -13.42
CA PRO A 175 -12.26 12.86 -14.70
C PRO A 175 -11.34 13.04 -15.93
N SER A 176 -10.46 12.09 -16.18
CA SER A 176 -9.50 12.09 -17.29
C SER A 176 -9.01 10.67 -17.62
N HIS A 177 -8.50 10.45 -18.83
CA HIS A 177 -7.78 9.22 -19.22
C HIS A 177 -6.51 8.93 -18.38
N LEU A 178 -6.19 9.76 -17.38
CA LEU A 178 -4.99 9.66 -16.52
C LEU A 178 -5.17 8.68 -15.34
N LEU A 179 -6.34 8.06 -15.18
CA LEU A 179 -6.47 6.88 -14.34
C LEU A 179 -5.58 5.78 -14.93
N SER A 180 -4.45 5.53 -14.30
CA SER A 180 -3.57 4.44 -14.72
C SER A 180 -4.37 3.13 -14.72
N LEU A 181 -4.44 2.48 -15.89
CA LEU A 181 -5.02 1.15 -16.06
C LEU A 181 -4.61 0.19 -14.94
N SER A 182 -3.32 0.20 -14.59
CA SER A 182 -2.78 -0.64 -13.53
C SER A 182 -3.50 -0.46 -12.18
N LYS A 183 -4.01 0.73 -11.87
CA LYS A 183 -4.77 0.99 -10.64
C LYS A 183 -6.14 0.34 -10.68
N LEU A 184 -6.81 0.31 -11.82
CA LEU A 184 -8.14 -0.28 -11.95
C LEU A 184 -8.06 -1.81 -12.01
N GLU A 185 -7.09 -2.35 -12.73
CA GLU A 185 -6.82 -3.78 -12.75
C GLU A 185 -6.56 -4.34 -11.36
N ASP A 186 -5.68 -3.69 -10.60
CA ASP A 186 -5.36 -4.13 -9.24
C ASP A 186 -6.60 -4.06 -8.31
N LEU A 187 -7.56 -3.18 -8.60
CA LEU A 187 -8.80 -3.05 -7.83
C LEU A 187 -9.71 -4.23 -8.16
N ALA A 188 -9.94 -4.47 -9.45
CA ALA A 188 -10.77 -5.55 -9.94
C ALA A 188 -10.21 -6.93 -9.54
N LYS A 189 -8.89 -7.14 -9.69
CA LYS A 189 -8.20 -8.36 -9.26
C LYS A 189 -8.37 -8.60 -7.76
N THR A 190 -8.16 -7.56 -6.94
CA THR A 190 -8.36 -7.67 -5.49
C THR A 190 -9.83 -7.91 -5.13
N ALA A 191 -10.78 -7.23 -5.76
CA ALA A 191 -12.21 -7.45 -5.56
C ALA A 191 -12.63 -8.88 -5.90
N ALA A 192 -12.22 -9.38 -7.07
CA ALA A 192 -12.49 -10.76 -7.49
C ALA A 192 -11.93 -11.77 -6.49
N SER A 193 -10.70 -11.55 -6.00
CA SER A 193 -10.09 -12.43 -4.99
C SER A 193 -10.84 -12.48 -3.65
N LEU A 194 -11.70 -11.48 -3.40
CA LEU A 194 -12.53 -11.38 -2.21
C LEU A 194 -13.98 -11.84 -2.44
N ASN A 195 -14.33 -12.34 -3.63
CA ASN A 195 -15.70 -12.60 -4.09
C ASN A 195 -16.56 -11.33 -4.19
N ILE A 196 -15.94 -10.19 -4.52
CA ILE A 196 -16.61 -8.90 -4.71
C ILE A 196 -16.62 -8.58 -6.20
N VAL A 197 -17.80 -8.22 -6.71
CA VAL A 197 -17.95 -7.65 -8.06
C VAL A 197 -18.18 -6.14 -7.98
N LEU A 198 -17.64 -5.42 -8.96
CA LEU A 198 -17.63 -3.96 -8.97
C LEU A 198 -18.66 -3.43 -9.97
N VAL A 199 -19.46 -2.45 -9.55
CA VAL A 199 -20.32 -1.65 -10.44
C VAL A 199 -19.85 -0.21 -10.37
N PHE A 200 -19.44 0.35 -11.51
CA PHE A 200 -18.91 1.71 -11.54
C PHE A 200 -20.03 2.71 -11.80
N PHE A 201 -20.03 3.80 -11.05
CA PHE A 201 -20.94 4.93 -11.22
C PHE A 201 -20.11 6.18 -11.50
N ASP A 202 -20.22 6.72 -12.71
CA ASP A 202 -19.48 7.91 -13.14
C ASP A 202 -20.16 8.61 -14.32
N ASP A 203 -19.56 9.71 -14.77
CA ASP A 203 -19.99 10.44 -15.95
C ASP A 203 -19.87 9.57 -17.23
N PRO A 204 -20.84 9.63 -18.17
CA PRO A 204 -20.75 8.93 -19.45
C PRO A 204 -19.47 9.18 -20.25
N CYS A 205 -18.84 10.36 -20.10
CA CYS A 205 -17.59 10.68 -20.80
C CYS A 205 -16.34 10.10 -20.13
N HIS A 206 -16.49 9.40 -19.00
CA HIS A 206 -15.38 8.68 -18.39
C HIS A 206 -15.03 7.47 -19.25
N GLY A 207 -13.76 7.34 -19.62
CA GLY A 207 -13.27 6.24 -20.47
C GLY A 207 -13.51 4.83 -19.92
N LEU A 208 -14.03 4.67 -18.69
CA LEU A 208 -14.35 3.36 -18.10
C LEU A 208 -15.63 2.72 -18.65
N ALA A 209 -16.44 3.52 -19.34
CA ALA A 209 -17.60 3.03 -20.08
C ALA A 209 -17.19 2.16 -21.29
N ASP A 210 -15.97 2.35 -21.80
CA ASP A 210 -15.50 1.70 -23.02
C ASP A 210 -15.36 0.17 -22.87
N ALA A 211 -15.58 -0.56 -23.97
CA ALA A 211 -15.56 -2.02 -24.01
C ALA A 211 -14.20 -2.62 -23.59
N GLU A 212 -13.11 -1.86 -23.76
CA GLU A 212 -11.77 -2.28 -23.32
C GLU A 212 -11.70 -2.57 -21.81
N TRP A 213 -12.53 -1.91 -20.99
CA TRP A 213 -12.52 -2.08 -19.52
C TRP A 213 -13.67 -2.94 -18.99
N GLU A 214 -14.50 -3.51 -19.86
CA GLU A 214 -15.68 -4.30 -19.44
C GLU A 214 -15.29 -5.47 -18.53
N HIS A 215 -14.13 -6.09 -18.79
CA HIS A 215 -13.62 -7.21 -17.99
C HIS A 215 -13.23 -6.84 -16.54
N LEU A 216 -13.14 -5.56 -16.18
CA LEU A 216 -12.81 -5.07 -14.84
C LEU A 216 -14.03 -4.80 -13.96
N ARG A 217 -15.24 -4.92 -14.51
CA ARG A 217 -16.49 -4.54 -13.86
C ARG A 217 -17.62 -5.50 -14.19
N GLU A 218 -18.64 -5.53 -13.34
CA GLU A 218 -19.91 -6.17 -13.71
C GLU A 218 -20.76 -5.24 -14.57
N ASP A 219 -20.72 -3.93 -14.30
CA ASP A 219 -21.54 -2.94 -14.99
C ASP A 219 -20.98 -1.51 -14.83
N PHE A 220 -21.41 -0.61 -15.70
CA PHE A 220 -21.14 0.83 -15.64
C PHE A 220 -22.46 1.59 -15.73
N VAL A 221 -22.80 2.30 -14.66
CA VAL A 221 -24.02 3.08 -14.54
C VAL A 221 -23.67 4.55 -14.77
N PRO A 222 -24.04 5.14 -15.92
CA PRO A 222 -23.82 6.56 -16.14
C PRO A 222 -24.65 7.37 -15.15
N MET A 223 -24.04 8.36 -14.53
CA MET A 223 -24.73 9.34 -13.71
C MET A 223 -24.12 10.72 -13.86
N ASP A 224 -24.91 11.75 -13.61
CA ASP A 224 -24.38 13.11 -13.50
C ASP A 224 -23.48 13.20 -12.26
N MET A 225 -22.27 13.71 -12.46
CA MET A 225 -21.24 13.82 -11.43
C MET A 225 -20.84 15.27 -11.14
N ALA A 226 -21.70 16.23 -11.46
CA ALA A 226 -21.57 17.60 -10.99
C ALA A 226 -21.38 17.63 -9.46
N PHE A 227 -20.44 18.44 -8.96
CA PHE A 227 -20.17 18.52 -7.53
C PHE A 227 -21.05 19.61 -6.90
N THR A 228 -22.27 19.24 -6.54
CA THR A 228 -23.32 20.09 -5.96
C THR A 228 -23.87 19.50 -4.67
N GLU A 229 -24.57 20.30 -3.85
CA GLU A 229 -25.11 19.89 -2.54
C GLU A 229 -26.02 18.65 -2.61
N ASP A 230 -26.71 18.43 -3.73
CA ASP A 230 -27.61 17.29 -3.94
C ASP A 230 -26.89 16.01 -4.43
N MET A 231 -25.57 16.04 -4.69
CA MET A 231 -24.81 14.89 -5.18
C MET A 231 -24.98 13.62 -4.34
N PRO A 232 -24.95 13.65 -2.99
CA PRO A 232 -25.22 12.46 -2.19
C PRO A 232 -26.58 11.81 -2.53
N ARG A 233 -27.63 12.62 -2.74
CA ARG A 233 -28.96 12.11 -3.10
C ARG A 233 -29.01 11.55 -4.52
N ARG A 234 -28.25 12.13 -5.46
CA ARG A 234 -28.09 11.57 -6.82
C ARG A 234 -27.40 10.21 -6.78
N ILE A 235 -26.36 10.04 -5.97
CA ILE A 235 -25.73 8.73 -5.74
C ILE A 235 -26.73 7.74 -5.14
N VAL A 236 -27.46 8.15 -4.09
CA VAL A 236 -28.50 7.31 -3.45
C VAL A 236 -29.53 6.83 -4.47
N SER A 237 -30.03 7.73 -5.30
CA SER A 237 -30.99 7.40 -6.36
C SER A 237 -30.41 6.43 -7.39
N ALA A 238 -29.20 6.69 -7.89
CA ALA A 238 -28.55 5.83 -8.88
C ALA A 238 -28.31 4.42 -8.34
N VAL A 239 -27.78 4.31 -7.12
CA VAL A 239 -27.50 3.02 -6.46
C VAL A 239 -28.79 2.27 -6.12
N SER A 240 -29.83 2.95 -5.65
CA SER A 240 -31.13 2.33 -5.31
C SER A 240 -31.89 1.83 -6.55
N ASN A 241 -31.71 2.48 -7.70
CA ASN A 241 -32.35 2.10 -8.96
C ASN A 241 -31.57 0.98 -9.71
N TYR A 242 -30.40 0.58 -9.22
CA TYR A 242 -29.65 -0.52 -9.82
C TYR A 242 -30.44 -1.84 -9.68
N PRO A 243 -30.62 -2.63 -10.75
CA PRO A 243 -31.56 -3.77 -10.76
C PRO A 243 -31.15 -4.96 -9.89
N LYS A 244 -29.93 -4.96 -9.34
CA LYS A 244 -29.44 -6.02 -8.44
C LYS A 244 -29.07 -5.42 -7.09
N GLN A 245 -29.06 -6.24 -6.05
CA GLN A 245 -28.61 -5.81 -4.73
C GLN A 245 -27.16 -5.31 -4.75
N ILE A 246 -26.97 -4.13 -4.17
CA ILE A 246 -25.68 -3.53 -3.83
C ILE A 246 -25.47 -3.73 -2.32
N ASP A 247 -24.28 -4.14 -1.93
CA ASP A 247 -23.91 -4.46 -0.55
C ASP A 247 -23.08 -3.36 0.14
N GLY A 248 -22.61 -2.37 -0.62
CA GLY A 248 -21.82 -1.27 -0.10
C GLY A 248 -21.45 -0.25 -1.18
N ILE A 249 -20.86 0.86 -0.74
CA ILE A 249 -20.35 1.92 -1.62
C ILE A 249 -18.91 2.26 -1.21
N ILE A 250 -18.05 2.47 -2.21
CA ILE A 250 -16.70 2.99 -2.01
C ILE A 250 -16.43 4.18 -2.93
N GLY A 251 -15.70 5.16 -2.40
CA GLY A 251 -15.14 6.27 -3.15
C GLY A 251 -13.62 6.24 -3.01
N MET A 252 -12.91 6.46 -4.12
CA MET A 252 -11.44 6.50 -4.11
C MET A 252 -10.88 7.86 -4.54
N TYR A 253 -11.72 8.71 -5.13
CA TYR A 253 -11.36 10.07 -5.47
C TYR A 253 -11.55 10.99 -4.26
N GLU A 254 -10.45 11.53 -3.74
CA GLU A 254 -10.38 12.25 -2.47
C GLU A 254 -11.43 13.38 -2.31
N PRO A 255 -11.71 14.21 -3.34
CA PRO A 255 -12.75 15.24 -3.25
C PRO A 255 -14.16 14.71 -2.95
N LEU A 256 -14.43 13.44 -3.23
CA LEU A 256 -15.74 12.82 -3.06
C LEU A 256 -15.89 11.98 -1.80
N LEU A 257 -14.85 11.81 -0.97
CA LEU A 257 -14.93 10.91 0.19
C LEU A 257 -16.07 11.28 1.15
N THR A 258 -16.26 12.57 1.44
CA THR A 258 -17.37 13.06 2.29
C THR A 258 -18.72 12.75 1.65
N VAL A 259 -18.91 13.10 0.37
CA VAL A 259 -20.16 12.86 -0.37
C VAL A 259 -20.50 11.38 -0.44
N VAL A 260 -19.50 10.52 -0.64
CA VAL A 260 -19.69 9.07 -0.66
C VAL A 260 -20.05 8.55 0.74
N ALA A 261 -19.43 9.07 1.80
CA ALA A 261 -19.81 8.71 3.18
C ALA A 261 -21.26 9.13 3.49
N GLU A 262 -21.70 10.30 3.03
CA GLU A 262 -23.09 10.75 3.17
C GLU A 262 -24.06 9.83 2.43
N ALA A 263 -23.77 9.51 1.17
CA ALA A 263 -24.59 8.60 0.38
C ALA A 263 -24.67 7.19 0.99
N ALA A 264 -23.53 6.65 1.44
CA ALA A 264 -23.47 5.36 2.13
C ALA A 264 -24.29 5.36 3.43
N THR A 265 -24.22 6.46 4.21
CA THR A 265 -25.02 6.64 5.43
C THR A 265 -26.52 6.65 5.12
N LEU A 266 -26.94 7.37 4.08
CA LEU A 266 -28.34 7.46 3.65
C LEU A 266 -28.89 6.11 3.16
N LEU A 267 -28.04 5.25 2.60
CA LEU A 267 -28.38 3.90 2.15
C LEU A 267 -28.27 2.83 3.26
N GLY A 268 -27.76 3.20 4.44
CA GLY A 268 -27.55 2.26 5.54
C GLY A 268 -26.36 1.31 5.35
N PHE A 269 -25.40 1.66 4.51
CA PHE A 269 -24.18 0.88 4.30
C PHE A 269 -23.10 1.19 5.35
N SER A 270 -22.14 0.27 5.51
CA SER A 270 -20.96 0.46 6.35
C SER A 270 -20.14 1.64 5.86
N THR A 271 -19.93 2.64 6.73
CA THR A 271 -19.09 3.80 6.44
C THR A 271 -18.71 4.54 7.72
N SER A 272 -17.67 5.36 7.64
CA SER A 272 -17.35 6.32 8.70
C SER A 272 -18.36 7.46 8.72
N LEU A 273 -18.55 8.09 9.89
CA LEU A 273 -19.46 9.23 10.02
C LEU A 273 -19.06 10.34 9.03
N PRO A 274 -20.00 10.88 8.22
CA PRO A 274 -19.67 11.89 7.22
C PRO A 274 -18.96 13.12 7.79
N LYS A 275 -19.40 13.58 8.97
CA LYS A 275 -18.74 14.68 9.69
C LYS A 275 -17.29 14.39 10.07
N SER A 276 -16.95 13.13 10.36
CA SER A 276 -15.58 12.72 10.70
C SER A 276 -14.71 12.71 9.44
N VAL A 277 -15.24 12.21 8.32
CA VAL A 277 -14.57 12.26 7.01
C VAL A 277 -14.35 13.70 6.55
N ALA A 278 -15.35 14.57 6.71
CA ALA A 278 -15.24 15.99 6.42
C ALA A 278 -14.18 16.69 7.28
N ALA A 279 -14.15 16.40 8.59
CA ALA A 279 -13.15 16.95 9.51
C ALA A 279 -11.72 16.48 9.19
N ALA A 280 -11.54 15.25 8.71
CA ALA A 280 -10.23 14.74 8.30
C ALA A 280 -9.73 15.40 7.01
N ARG A 281 -10.63 15.66 6.07
CA ARG A 281 -10.31 16.39 4.83
C ARG A 281 -9.96 17.86 5.03
N ASP A 282 -10.49 18.47 6.08
CA ASP A 282 -10.17 19.85 6.43
C ASP A 282 -9.03 19.85 7.46
N LYS A 283 -7.82 20.18 6.99
CA LYS A 283 -6.61 20.22 7.83
C LYS A 283 -6.76 21.15 9.05
N TYR A 284 -7.60 22.19 8.98
CA TYR A 284 -7.89 23.05 10.12
C TYR A 284 -8.75 22.34 11.17
N GLN A 285 -9.73 21.56 10.72
CA GLN A 285 -10.58 20.77 11.61
C GLN A 285 -9.77 19.63 12.25
N THR A 286 -8.89 18.98 11.48
CA THR A 286 -7.92 18.01 12.03
C THR A 286 -7.10 18.64 13.16
N ARG A 287 -6.62 19.88 12.98
CA ARG A 287 -5.87 20.60 14.01
C ARG A 287 -6.68 20.91 15.27
N GLN A 288 -8.02 20.96 15.22
CA GLN A 288 -8.83 21.14 16.43
C GLN A 288 -8.73 19.96 17.42
N PHE A 289 -8.25 18.79 16.95
CA PHE A 289 -7.95 17.63 17.79
C PHE A 289 -6.52 17.66 18.35
N ASP A 290 -5.69 18.61 17.93
CA ASP A 290 -4.34 18.85 18.43
C ASP A 290 -3.99 20.35 18.46
N GLN A 291 -4.39 21.01 19.54
CA GLN A 291 -4.20 22.45 19.74
C GLN A 291 -2.86 22.80 20.42
N SER A 292 -1.87 21.90 20.36
CA SER A 292 -0.54 22.13 20.94
C SER A 292 0.21 23.29 20.26
N LEU A 293 -0.08 23.54 18.98
CA LEU A 293 0.44 24.66 18.20
C LEU A 293 -0.72 25.48 17.61
N PHE A 294 -0.46 26.76 17.35
CA PHE A 294 -1.44 27.58 16.66
C PHE A 294 -1.63 27.11 15.21
N CYS A 295 -2.82 27.36 14.69
CA CYS A 295 -3.12 27.22 13.27
C CYS A 295 -4.17 28.25 12.91
N TYR A 296 -3.87 29.10 11.93
CA TYR A 296 -4.79 30.09 11.43
C TYR A 296 -5.45 29.62 10.17
N ARG A 297 -6.75 29.91 10.08
CA ARG A 297 -7.50 29.82 8.85
C ARG A 297 -7.67 31.23 8.30
N ILE A 298 -7.03 31.49 7.17
CA ILE A 298 -7.07 32.77 6.49
C ILE A 298 -8.23 32.75 5.48
N GLN A 299 -9.23 33.59 5.72
CA GLN A 299 -10.47 33.66 4.94
C GLN A 299 -10.40 34.66 3.79
N SER A 300 -9.41 35.55 3.78
CA SER A 300 -9.13 36.48 2.69
C SER A 300 -7.74 37.08 2.83
N VAL A 301 -7.25 37.77 1.80
CA VAL A 301 -6.00 38.55 1.89
C VAL A 301 -6.10 39.64 2.97
N SER A 302 -7.28 40.24 3.19
CA SER A 302 -7.47 41.24 4.26
C SER A 302 -7.37 40.62 5.66
N ASP A 303 -7.90 39.41 5.85
CA ASP A 303 -7.84 38.68 7.12
C ASP A 303 -6.39 38.34 7.50
N LEU A 304 -5.50 38.10 6.51
CA LEU A 304 -4.07 37.95 6.78
C LEU A 304 -3.48 39.20 7.44
N GLU A 305 -3.79 40.40 6.96
CA GLU A 305 -3.26 41.62 7.55
C GLU A 305 -3.77 41.84 8.98
N ASP A 306 -5.02 41.47 9.26
CA ASP A 306 -5.57 41.48 10.62
C ASP A 306 -4.87 40.47 11.54
N VAL A 307 -4.52 39.28 11.02
CA VAL A 307 -3.67 38.32 11.74
C VAL A 307 -2.30 38.94 12.03
N LEU A 308 -1.61 39.47 11.02
CA LEU A 308 -0.28 40.06 11.18
C LEU A 308 -0.28 41.25 12.15
N ALA A 309 -1.30 42.10 12.11
CA ALA A 309 -1.45 43.23 13.03
C ALA A 309 -1.63 42.78 14.50
N ARG A 310 -2.43 41.74 14.74
CA ARG A 310 -2.58 41.11 16.06
C ARG A 310 -1.24 40.55 16.56
N TYR A 311 -0.48 39.90 15.69
CA TYR A 311 0.83 39.34 16.04
C TYR A 311 1.87 40.39 16.42
N ARG A 312 1.97 41.48 15.64
CA ARG A 312 2.89 42.58 15.95
C ARG A 312 2.62 43.25 17.31
N SER A 313 1.42 43.10 17.85
CA SER A 313 1.00 43.75 19.11
C SER A 313 1.04 42.84 20.34
N VAL A 314 1.05 41.50 20.19
CA VAL A 314 0.92 40.55 21.33
C VAL A 314 2.16 39.66 21.50
N LEU A 315 2.63 39.01 20.43
CA LEU A 315 3.81 38.13 20.41
C LEU A 315 4.19 37.90 18.94
N PRO A 316 5.47 37.94 18.52
CA PRO A 316 5.84 37.69 17.13
C PRO A 316 5.54 36.25 16.68
N LEU A 317 5.17 36.07 15.40
CA LEU A 317 5.10 34.75 14.76
C LEU A 317 6.50 34.13 14.75
N SER A 318 6.67 32.95 15.34
CA SER A 318 7.91 32.18 15.23
C SER A 318 7.99 31.57 13.84
N LEU A 319 8.85 32.15 12.99
CA LEU A 319 9.21 31.61 11.69
C LEU A 319 10.19 30.42 11.85
N PRO A 320 10.25 29.47 10.90
CA PRO A 320 9.45 29.42 9.68
C PRO A 320 8.00 28.92 9.89
N LEU A 321 7.13 29.25 8.93
CA LEU A 321 5.72 28.82 8.90
C LEU A 321 5.46 27.97 7.66
N ILE A 322 4.39 27.18 7.70
CA ILE A 322 3.79 26.50 6.55
C ILE A 322 2.52 27.24 6.14
N VAL A 323 2.39 27.48 4.84
CA VAL A 323 1.16 27.97 4.20
C VAL A 323 0.64 26.88 3.25
N LYS A 324 -0.62 26.48 3.39
CA LYS A 324 -1.21 25.41 2.56
C LYS A 324 -2.72 25.53 2.37
N PRO A 325 -3.31 24.94 1.32
CA PRO A 325 -4.76 24.83 1.22
C PRO A 325 -5.34 23.95 2.33
N ALA A 326 -6.48 24.34 2.91
CA ALA A 326 -7.14 23.58 3.99
C ALA A 326 -7.64 22.20 3.53
N ASN A 327 -8.17 22.12 2.31
CA ASN A 327 -8.75 20.92 1.71
C ASN A 327 -7.92 20.39 0.52
N GLY A 328 -6.64 20.79 0.44
CA GLY A 328 -5.72 20.36 -0.62
C GLY A 328 -5.16 18.96 -0.40
N TRP A 329 -4.65 18.35 -1.48
CA TRP A 329 -4.04 17.02 -1.49
C TRP A 329 -2.77 17.01 -2.36
N ALA A 330 -1.98 15.93 -2.27
CA ALA A 330 -0.74 15.74 -3.03
C ALA A 330 0.29 16.88 -2.85
N SER A 331 0.32 17.47 -1.65
CA SER A 331 1.19 18.59 -1.28
C SER A 331 1.10 19.82 -2.21
N GLU A 332 0.02 19.95 -2.99
CA GLU A 332 -0.13 21.05 -3.92
C GLU A 332 -0.35 22.38 -3.19
N GLY A 333 0.47 23.37 -3.51
CA GLY A 333 0.36 24.71 -2.94
C GLY A 333 0.90 24.83 -1.50
N VAL A 334 1.48 23.77 -0.95
CA VAL A 334 2.18 23.80 0.35
C VAL A 334 3.52 24.51 0.18
N CYS A 335 3.80 25.51 1.01
CA CYS A 335 5.10 26.17 1.04
C CYS A 335 5.54 26.53 2.45
N LYS A 336 6.85 26.42 2.68
CA LYS A 336 7.53 26.99 3.84
C LYS A 336 7.82 28.45 3.58
N VAL A 337 7.57 29.31 4.57
CA VAL A 337 7.84 30.74 4.52
C VAL A 337 8.69 31.14 5.71
N THR A 338 9.72 31.93 5.44
CA THR A 338 10.78 32.31 6.38
C THR A 338 10.75 33.80 6.72
N CYS A 339 9.91 34.58 6.05
CA CYS A 339 9.64 35.97 6.36
C CYS A 339 8.18 36.37 6.08
N GLU A 340 7.77 37.56 6.54
CA GLU A 340 6.39 38.04 6.33
C GLU A 340 6.05 38.33 4.86
N GLU A 341 7.03 38.68 4.03
CA GLU A 341 6.83 38.94 2.59
C GLU A 341 6.45 37.63 1.87
N GLU A 342 7.23 36.57 2.08
CA GLU A 342 6.94 35.24 1.57
C GLU A 342 5.58 34.71 2.04
N LEU A 343 5.20 34.98 3.31
CA LEU A 343 3.89 34.63 3.84
C LEU A 343 2.75 35.31 3.06
N ARG A 344 2.87 36.62 2.79
CA ARG A 344 1.88 37.36 2.00
C ARG A 344 1.76 36.80 0.59
N ASP A 345 2.88 36.61 -0.08
CA ASP A 345 2.91 36.09 -1.45
C ASP A 345 2.31 34.69 -1.55
N ALA A 346 2.62 33.82 -0.58
CA ALA A 346 2.06 32.48 -0.50
C ALA A 346 0.53 32.48 -0.34
N VAL A 347 0.01 33.30 0.57
CA VAL A 347 -1.44 33.42 0.80
C VAL A 347 -2.12 33.99 -0.43
N ILE A 348 -1.60 35.06 -1.02
CA ILE A 348 -2.14 35.67 -2.24
C ILE A 348 -2.20 34.64 -3.36
N ARG A 349 -1.11 33.90 -3.60
CA ARG A 349 -1.05 32.86 -4.63
C ARG A 349 -2.14 31.81 -4.47
N LEU A 350 -2.38 31.34 -3.24
CA LEU A 350 -3.43 30.34 -3.01
C LEU A 350 -4.84 30.89 -3.23
N TRP A 351 -5.06 32.19 -3.05
CA TRP A 351 -6.32 32.88 -3.36
C TRP A 351 -6.52 33.19 -4.86
N GLN A 352 -5.56 32.86 -5.74
CA GLN A 352 -5.67 33.04 -7.18
C GLN A 352 -5.88 31.71 -7.93
N PRO A 353 -6.47 31.73 -9.14
CA PRO A 353 -6.51 30.55 -10.01
C PRO A 353 -5.09 30.02 -10.33
N PRO A 354 -4.91 28.69 -10.44
CA PRO A 354 -5.94 27.65 -10.41
C PRO A 354 -6.32 27.18 -8.99
N PHE A 355 -5.63 27.62 -7.94
CA PHE A 355 -5.83 27.13 -6.57
C PHE A 355 -7.21 27.48 -6.02
N SER A 356 -7.66 28.71 -6.21
CA SER A 356 -9.00 29.13 -5.78
C SER A 356 -10.13 28.40 -6.51
N ASP A 357 -9.95 28.09 -7.80
CA ASP A 357 -10.94 27.32 -8.58
C ASP A 357 -11.03 25.86 -8.13
N LYS A 358 -9.88 25.29 -7.73
CA LYS A 358 -9.73 23.88 -7.33
C LYS A 358 -10.13 23.62 -5.88
N TYR A 359 -9.76 24.52 -4.97
CA TYR A 359 -9.89 24.33 -3.53
C TYR A 359 -10.82 25.35 -2.84
N GLY A 360 -11.14 26.47 -3.51
CA GLY A 360 -11.92 27.57 -2.94
C GLY A 360 -13.44 27.43 -3.05
N ARG A 361 -13.94 26.30 -3.55
CA ARG A 361 -15.39 26.05 -3.69
C ARG A 361 -16.08 25.71 -2.36
N ASP A 362 -15.32 25.33 -1.34
CA ASP A 362 -15.84 25.09 0.00
C ASP A 362 -15.84 26.39 0.81
N SER A 363 -17.02 26.81 1.27
CA SER A 363 -17.32 28.10 1.93
C SER A 363 -16.56 28.41 3.25
N HIS A 364 -15.61 27.57 3.66
CA HIS A 364 -15.04 27.61 5.00
C HIS A 364 -13.67 28.32 5.11
N GLY A 365 -13.04 28.72 4.00
CA GLY A 365 -11.77 29.42 4.00
C GLY A 365 -10.64 28.53 3.49
N LEU A 366 -9.82 29.09 2.60
CA LEU A 366 -8.98 28.35 1.68
C LEU A 366 -7.59 28.03 2.26
N VAL A 367 -7.00 28.94 3.03
CA VAL A 367 -5.56 28.91 3.34
C VAL A 367 -5.32 28.71 4.84
N LEU A 368 -4.42 27.80 5.17
CA LEU A 368 -3.93 27.56 6.52
C LEU A 368 -2.52 28.10 6.69
N VAL A 369 -2.28 28.69 7.86
CA VAL A 369 -0.95 29.16 8.30
C VAL A 369 -0.65 28.56 9.66
N GLU A 370 0.40 27.75 9.74
CA GLU A 370 0.82 27.06 10.97
C GLU A 370 2.35 27.03 11.10
N PRO A 371 2.93 26.76 12.27
CA PRO A 371 4.37 26.59 12.41
C PRO A 371 4.91 25.48 11.52
N TYR A 372 6.10 25.69 10.95
CA TYR A 372 6.90 24.58 10.47
C TYR A 372 7.42 23.80 11.68
N VAL A 373 7.07 22.52 11.74
CA VAL A 373 7.53 21.62 12.81
C VAL A 373 8.76 20.88 12.30
N ASP A 374 9.88 21.13 12.94
CA ASP A 374 11.12 20.42 12.62
C ASP A 374 11.12 19.00 13.21
N GLY A 375 11.88 18.11 12.56
CA GLY A 375 12.01 16.69 12.88
C GLY A 375 11.61 15.76 11.72
N PRO A 376 11.89 14.45 11.85
CA PRO A 376 11.59 13.48 10.80
C PRO A 376 10.10 13.43 10.45
N GLU A 377 9.80 13.44 9.15
CA GLU A 377 8.46 13.20 8.61
C GLU A 377 8.25 11.70 8.37
N VAL A 378 7.04 11.24 8.68
CA VAL A 378 6.65 9.83 8.58
C VAL A 378 5.20 9.65 8.14
N ASP A 379 4.97 8.53 7.48
CA ASP A 379 3.63 7.97 7.26
C ASP A 379 3.31 6.95 8.35
N ALA A 380 2.47 7.29 9.32
CA ALA A 380 2.01 6.41 10.39
C ALA A 380 0.63 5.79 10.05
N ASN A 381 0.64 4.77 9.20
CA ASN A 381 -0.56 4.14 8.68
C ASN A 381 -1.18 3.14 9.66
N LEU A 382 -2.52 3.14 9.77
CA LEU A 382 -3.23 2.21 10.65
C LEU A 382 -4.55 1.69 10.08
N VAL A 383 -4.89 0.46 10.47
CA VAL A 383 -6.21 -0.14 10.25
C VAL A 383 -6.91 -0.29 11.59
N LEU A 384 -8.14 0.21 11.68
CA LEU A 384 -9.02 0.00 12.81
C LEU A 384 -10.15 -0.98 12.49
N VAL A 385 -10.51 -1.79 13.48
CA VAL A 385 -11.78 -2.54 13.51
C VAL A 385 -12.41 -2.35 14.88
N ASP A 386 -13.62 -1.78 14.93
CA ASP A 386 -14.35 -1.51 16.16
C ASP A 386 -13.57 -0.67 17.19
N GLY A 387 -12.69 0.22 16.69
CA GLY A 387 -11.83 1.10 17.48
C GLY A 387 -10.48 0.50 17.88
N GLU A 388 -10.23 -0.77 17.59
CA GLU A 388 -8.97 -1.44 17.88
C GLU A 388 -8.00 -1.37 16.71
N ILE A 389 -6.71 -1.12 16.98
CA ILE A 389 -5.66 -1.20 15.97
C ILE A 389 -5.40 -2.67 15.62
N VAL A 390 -5.76 -3.08 14.40
CA VAL A 390 -5.50 -4.43 13.90
C VAL A 390 -4.26 -4.51 13.01
N PHE A 391 -3.78 -3.37 12.51
CA PHE A 391 -2.51 -3.23 11.81
C PHE A 391 -1.98 -1.80 11.95
N PHE A 392 -0.67 -1.66 12.09
CA PHE A 392 0.03 -0.38 12.22
C PHE A 392 1.44 -0.53 11.66
N GLU A 393 1.85 0.42 10.84
CA GLU A 393 3.21 0.51 10.30
C GLU A 393 3.59 1.97 10.09
N VAL A 394 4.90 2.25 10.17
CA VAL A 394 5.44 3.59 9.98
C VAL A 394 6.52 3.54 8.91
N ASN A 395 6.44 4.47 7.97
CA ASN A 395 7.42 4.66 6.91
C ASN A 395 8.08 6.02 7.07
N ASP A 396 9.37 6.10 6.77
CA ASP A 396 10.08 7.38 6.76
C ASP A 396 9.78 8.09 5.44
N ASP A 397 9.29 9.33 5.51
CA ASP A 397 9.16 10.19 4.34
C ASP A 397 10.38 11.10 4.26
N PHE A 398 11.15 10.96 3.18
CA PHE A 398 12.44 11.63 3.07
C PHE A 398 12.27 13.12 2.78
N PRO A 399 13.22 13.95 3.26
CA PRO A 399 13.17 15.38 3.04
C PRO A 399 12.99 15.74 1.57
N SER A 400 12.12 16.72 1.35
CA SER A 400 11.83 17.32 0.06
C SER A 400 12.63 18.62 -0.11
N THR A 401 12.51 19.25 -1.27
CA THR A 401 13.09 20.58 -1.50
C THR A 401 12.50 21.64 -0.55
N GLY A 402 11.25 21.49 -0.11
CA GLY A 402 10.58 22.40 0.83
C GLY A 402 11.10 22.32 2.28
N ASP A 403 11.77 21.22 2.65
CA ASP A 403 12.43 21.07 3.95
C ASP A 403 13.70 21.92 4.05
N SER A 404 14.32 22.22 2.91
CA SER A 404 15.45 23.14 2.77
C SER A 404 14.99 24.50 2.24
N ASP A 405 15.81 25.21 1.45
CA ASP A 405 15.47 26.54 0.91
C ASP A 405 14.72 26.47 -0.45
N GLY A 406 14.31 25.28 -0.87
CA GLY A 406 13.59 25.05 -2.12
C GLY A 406 12.08 25.21 -2.01
N GLN A 407 11.38 24.98 -3.13
CA GLN A 407 9.91 25.07 -3.21
C GLN A 407 9.27 23.68 -3.22
N GLY A 408 8.16 23.53 -2.49
CA GLY A 408 7.26 22.38 -2.56
C GLY A 408 7.68 21.16 -1.72
N PHE A 409 6.68 20.39 -1.30
CA PHE A 409 6.82 19.18 -0.47
C PHE A 409 6.46 17.93 -1.27
N ILE A 410 7.09 17.76 -2.44
CA ILE A 410 6.82 16.61 -3.30
C ILE A 410 7.60 15.41 -2.80
N GLU A 411 6.90 14.30 -2.58
CA GLU A 411 7.44 13.01 -2.15
C GLU A 411 8.59 12.56 -3.07
N THR A 412 9.75 12.27 -2.47
CA THR A 412 10.97 11.84 -3.17
C THR A 412 11.22 10.35 -2.97
N LEU A 413 11.25 9.91 -1.72
CA LEU A 413 11.60 8.56 -1.33
C LEU A 413 10.86 8.22 -0.04
N ASN A 414 10.25 7.03 0.00
CA ASN A 414 9.80 6.46 1.28
C ASN A 414 10.60 5.21 1.63
N ALA A 415 10.99 5.09 2.90
CA ALA A 415 11.66 3.90 3.41
C ALA A 415 10.77 3.16 4.41
N MET A 416 10.71 1.83 4.27
CA MET A 416 9.98 0.97 5.20
C MET A 416 10.76 -0.30 5.55
N PRO A 417 10.76 -0.74 6.82
CA PRO A 417 10.19 -0.06 7.98
C PRO A 417 10.96 1.21 8.36
N SER A 418 10.32 2.10 9.12
CA SER A 418 10.96 3.28 9.72
C SER A 418 12.21 2.92 10.52
N ALA A 419 13.21 3.81 10.52
CA ALA A 419 14.41 3.70 11.37
C ALA A 419 14.26 4.38 12.74
N LEU A 420 13.10 4.97 13.04
CA LEU A 420 12.83 5.58 14.33
C LEU A 420 12.94 4.58 15.49
N PRO A 421 13.32 5.04 16.70
CA PRO A 421 13.44 4.18 17.87
C PRO A 421 12.05 3.80 18.41
N GLU A 422 11.97 2.67 19.11
CA GLU A 422 10.71 2.06 19.58
C GLU A 422 9.85 3.05 20.40
N ASN A 423 10.46 3.89 21.24
CA ASN A 423 9.73 4.88 22.03
C ASN A 423 9.03 5.96 21.18
N GLU A 424 9.60 6.34 20.04
CA GLU A 424 8.99 7.30 19.11
C GLU A 424 7.92 6.64 18.24
N MET A 425 8.16 5.38 17.85
CA MET A 425 7.17 4.53 17.19
C MET A 425 5.92 4.32 18.06
N ASP A 426 6.10 4.08 19.37
CA ASP A 426 5.00 3.97 20.33
C ASP A 426 4.26 5.29 20.53
N ALA A 427 4.99 6.42 20.59
CA ALA A 427 4.38 7.74 20.67
C ALA A 427 3.51 8.04 19.43
N LEU A 428 3.98 7.69 18.23
CA LEU A 428 3.21 7.77 16.99
C LEU A 428 1.95 6.90 17.07
N ARG A 429 2.10 5.62 17.42
CA ARG A 429 0.98 4.69 17.52
C ARG A 429 -0.11 5.21 18.46
N LEU A 430 0.27 5.65 19.67
CA LEU A 430 -0.66 6.14 20.68
C LEU A 430 -1.34 7.45 20.27
N LYS A 431 -0.57 8.43 19.80
CA LYS A 431 -1.09 9.75 19.42
C LYS A 431 -2.03 9.65 18.21
N VAL A 432 -1.62 8.92 17.18
CA VAL A 432 -2.43 8.74 15.97
C VAL A 432 -3.72 8.01 16.31
N HIS A 433 -3.65 6.89 17.05
CA HIS A 433 -4.83 6.14 17.48
C HIS A 433 -5.82 6.99 18.29
N ALA A 434 -5.33 7.72 19.29
CA ALA A 434 -6.16 8.59 20.11
C ALA A 434 -6.85 9.68 19.27
N THR A 435 -6.11 10.26 18.31
CA THR A 435 -6.64 11.33 17.44
C THR A 435 -7.73 10.80 16.51
N VAL A 436 -7.51 9.69 15.81
CA VAL A 436 -8.54 9.13 14.91
C VAL A 436 -9.78 8.67 15.68
N LEU A 437 -9.63 8.14 16.91
CA LEU A 437 -10.76 7.80 17.76
C LEU A 437 -11.55 9.04 18.22
N ALA A 438 -10.85 10.12 18.58
CA ALA A 438 -11.45 11.38 19.00
C ALA A 438 -12.23 12.04 17.85
N MET A 439 -11.76 11.89 16.61
CA MET A 439 -12.49 12.32 15.40
C MET A 439 -13.76 11.49 15.13
N GLY A 440 -13.91 10.34 15.79
CA GLY A 440 -15.09 9.47 15.67
C GLY A 440 -14.90 8.26 14.75
N PHE A 441 -13.69 8.02 14.25
CA PHE A 441 -13.41 6.83 13.45
C PHE A 441 -13.36 5.57 14.31
N ARG A 442 -13.85 4.45 13.76
CA ARG A 442 -13.90 3.15 14.46
C ARG A 442 -13.46 1.99 13.60
N THR A 443 -13.86 1.95 12.33
CA THR A 443 -13.43 0.92 11.38
C THR A 443 -12.97 1.58 10.08
N GLY A 444 -11.84 1.14 9.56
CA GLY A 444 -11.29 1.62 8.29
C GLY A 444 -9.77 1.70 8.28
N MET A 445 -9.24 2.18 7.14
CA MET A 445 -7.83 2.45 6.93
C MET A 445 -7.58 3.95 7.01
N PHE A 446 -6.52 4.34 7.71
CA PHE A 446 -6.14 5.73 7.90
C PHE A 446 -4.67 5.88 7.52
N HIS A 447 -4.42 6.72 6.52
CA HIS A 447 -3.09 7.18 6.18
C HIS A 447 -2.84 8.50 6.88
N VAL A 448 -1.82 8.56 7.73
CA VAL A 448 -1.56 9.70 8.60
C VAL A 448 -0.13 10.16 8.40
N GLU A 449 0.03 11.37 7.91
CA GLU A 449 1.33 12.02 7.79
C GLU A 449 1.61 12.77 9.10
N ALA A 450 2.80 12.62 9.64
CA ALA A 450 3.19 13.24 10.90
C ALA A 450 4.67 13.59 10.94
N ARG A 451 5.03 14.53 11.81
CA ARG A 451 6.42 14.80 12.19
C ARG A 451 6.69 14.46 13.63
N VAL A 452 7.87 13.94 13.90
CA VAL A 452 8.35 13.68 15.25
C VAL A 452 9.21 14.85 15.72
N HIS A 453 8.58 15.79 16.39
CA HIS A 453 9.24 16.96 16.95
C HIS A 453 10.10 16.59 18.16
N ASN A 454 11.27 17.21 18.30
CA ASN A 454 12.30 16.84 19.28
C ASN A 454 12.72 15.36 19.21
N SER A 455 12.62 14.75 18.02
CA SER A 455 13.12 13.39 17.78
C SER A 455 14.59 13.27 18.14
N THR A 456 14.98 12.10 18.64
CA THR A 456 16.39 11.75 18.82
C THR A 456 17.07 11.35 17.51
N TYR A 457 16.33 11.34 16.39
CA TYR A 457 16.80 11.00 15.05
C TYR A 457 16.63 12.19 14.10
N ASP A 458 17.44 12.22 13.05
CA ASP A 458 17.32 13.14 11.93
C ASP A 458 17.77 12.49 10.63
N PHE A 459 17.41 13.10 9.50
CA PHE A 459 17.98 12.72 8.22
C PHE A 459 19.41 13.29 8.12
N VAL A 460 20.40 12.40 8.22
CA VAL A 460 21.82 12.75 8.25
C VAL A 460 22.50 12.29 6.96
N LEU A 461 23.27 13.18 6.34
CA LEU A 461 24.08 12.84 5.18
C LEU A 461 25.33 12.08 5.64
N GLY A 462 25.38 10.78 5.35
CA GLY A 462 26.51 9.93 5.70
C GLY A 462 27.81 10.31 4.97
N LYS A 463 28.94 9.77 5.43
CA LYS A 463 30.28 10.06 4.85
C LYS A 463 30.45 9.59 3.40
N ASP A 464 29.63 8.66 2.96
CA ASP A 464 29.55 8.15 1.58
C ASP A 464 28.57 8.95 0.70
N GLY A 465 28.00 10.03 1.22
CA GLY A 465 27.06 10.88 0.50
C GLY A 465 25.62 10.36 0.47
N VAL A 466 25.29 9.32 1.25
CA VAL A 466 23.91 8.78 1.31
C VAL A 466 23.16 9.34 2.51
N LEU A 467 22.06 10.04 2.24
CA LEU A 467 21.12 10.52 3.25
C LEU A 467 20.31 9.35 3.81
N ASP A 468 20.23 9.24 5.14
CA ASP A 468 19.34 8.30 5.81
C ASP A 468 18.95 8.82 7.20
N LEU A 469 17.93 8.22 7.81
CA LEU A 469 17.49 8.55 9.16
C LEU A 469 18.41 7.89 10.19
N GLU A 470 19.13 8.70 10.97
CA GLU A 470 20.14 8.27 11.93
C GLU A 470 19.96 9.00 13.28
N ALA A 471 20.52 8.44 14.34
CA ALA A 471 20.50 9.06 15.67
C ALA A 471 21.32 10.37 15.68
N LYS A 472 20.77 11.42 16.32
CA LYS A 472 21.43 12.72 16.47
C LYS A 472 22.66 12.59 17.40
N PRO A 473 23.86 13.03 16.97
CA PRO A 473 25.07 12.95 17.78
C PRO A 473 25.01 13.76 19.10
N GLU A 474 24.21 14.83 19.12
CA GLU A 474 24.24 15.86 20.18
C GLU A 474 23.38 15.54 21.41
N ILE A 475 22.62 14.44 21.40
CA ILE A 475 21.65 14.11 22.46
C ILE A 475 22.25 13.24 23.57
N GLU A 476 23.47 12.70 23.41
CA GLU A 476 24.13 11.93 24.48
C GLU A 476 24.45 12.76 25.75
N ASN A 477 24.43 14.10 25.69
CA ASN A 477 24.85 14.98 26.81
C ASN A 477 23.89 16.12 27.19
N SER A 478 22.70 16.23 26.59
CA SER A 478 21.71 17.23 26.98
C SER A 478 20.47 16.60 27.61
N LYS A 479 19.80 17.30 28.52
CA LYS A 479 18.45 16.93 28.99
C LYS A 479 17.50 17.03 27.79
N SER A 480 17.44 15.99 26.97
CA SER A 480 16.69 15.99 25.71
C SER A 480 15.21 16.26 25.99
N ALA A 481 14.63 17.18 25.21
CA ALA A 481 13.21 17.41 25.21
C ALA A 481 12.50 16.13 24.74
N THR A 482 11.42 15.75 25.43
CA THR A 482 10.67 14.53 25.09
C THR A 482 10.13 14.62 23.66
N PRO A 483 10.35 13.59 22.82
CA PRO A 483 9.77 13.55 21.48
C PRO A 483 8.25 13.72 21.53
N THR A 484 7.72 14.53 20.63
CA THR A 484 6.28 14.80 20.50
C THR A 484 5.85 14.61 19.06
N VAL A 485 4.64 14.08 18.87
CA VAL A 485 4.11 13.78 17.54
C VAL A 485 3.19 14.91 17.10
N PHE A 486 3.50 15.50 15.95
CA PHE A 486 2.69 16.51 15.30
C PHE A 486 2.05 15.93 14.04
N ILE A 487 0.74 15.72 14.06
CA ILE A 487 0.01 15.19 12.90
C ILE A 487 -0.13 16.28 11.85
N LEU A 488 0.31 16.03 10.61
CA LEU A 488 0.21 16.96 9.49
C LEU A 488 -1.16 16.87 8.81
N GLU A 489 -1.62 15.64 8.57
CA GLU A 489 -2.92 15.33 7.99
C GLU A 489 -3.37 13.89 8.30
N ILE A 490 -4.68 13.66 8.23
CA ILE A 490 -5.30 12.34 8.37
C ILE A 490 -6.18 12.09 7.16
N ASN A 491 -5.87 11.04 6.41
CA ASN A 491 -6.59 10.60 5.23
C ASN A 491 -7.35 9.30 5.56
N PRO A 492 -8.69 9.30 5.64
CA PRO A 492 -9.49 8.10 5.91
C PRO A 492 -9.64 7.23 4.64
N ARG A 493 -8.51 6.90 4.03
CA ARG A 493 -8.36 6.09 2.81
C ARG A 493 -6.97 5.40 2.83
N PRO A 494 -6.77 4.36 2.02
CA PRO A 494 -5.42 3.88 1.74
C PRO A 494 -4.49 5.01 1.22
N PRO A 495 -3.17 4.92 1.49
CA PRO A 495 -2.18 5.77 0.85
C PRO A 495 -2.11 5.53 -0.65
N GLY A 496 -1.29 6.32 -1.34
CA GLY A 496 -1.07 6.20 -2.78
C GLY A 496 -0.66 4.78 -3.21
N MET A 497 -0.81 4.50 -4.51
CA MET A 497 -0.52 3.19 -5.11
C MET A 497 0.92 2.71 -4.83
N ARG A 498 1.87 3.65 -4.72
CA ARG A 498 3.27 3.41 -4.39
C ARG A 498 3.42 2.67 -3.06
N THR A 499 2.93 3.30 -1.99
CA THR A 499 2.92 2.77 -0.63
C THR A 499 2.06 1.51 -0.51
N HIS A 500 0.89 1.47 -1.16
CA HIS A 500 0.04 0.28 -1.15
C HIS A 500 0.77 -0.98 -1.67
N ALA A 501 1.45 -0.88 -2.82
CA ALA A 501 2.19 -1.99 -3.39
C ALA A 501 3.40 -2.39 -2.53
N ALA A 502 4.03 -1.40 -1.88
CA ALA A 502 5.17 -1.60 -1.01
C ALA A 502 4.78 -2.38 0.26
N VAL A 503 3.73 -1.95 0.97
CA VAL A 503 3.24 -2.59 2.20
C VAL A 503 2.76 -4.02 1.95
N ALA A 504 2.04 -4.24 0.84
CA ALA A 504 1.59 -5.58 0.46
C ALA A 504 2.76 -6.56 0.32
N ARG A 505 3.89 -6.11 -0.21
CA ARG A 505 5.08 -6.94 -0.36
C ARG A 505 5.90 -7.02 0.92
N ALA A 506 6.16 -5.90 1.60
CA ALA A 506 6.98 -5.87 2.80
C ALA A 506 6.33 -6.62 3.97
N TYR A 507 5.03 -6.42 4.20
CA TYR A 507 4.31 -6.94 5.37
C TYR A 507 3.28 -8.02 5.07
N GLY A 508 2.91 -8.24 3.79
CA GLY A 508 1.88 -9.20 3.42
C GLY A 508 0.44 -8.72 3.69
N VAL A 509 0.23 -7.41 3.84
CA VAL A 509 -1.07 -6.78 4.12
C VAL A 509 -1.52 -5.92 2.94
N SER A 510 -2.72 -6.16 2.42
CA SER A 510 -3.27 -5.45 1.26
C SER A 510 -4.23 -4.34 1.69
N TYR A 511 -3.80 -3.07 1.60
CA TYR A 511 -4.71 -1.94 1.87
C TYR A 511 -5.93 -1.87 0.94
N ARG A 512 -5.86 -2.44 -0.27
CA ARG A 512 -7.01 -2.58 -1.16
C ARG A 512 -8.01 -3.59 -0.63
N SER A 513 -7.53 -4.73 -0.11
CA SER A 513 -8.41 -5.70 0.52
C SER A 513 -9.10 -5.08 1.74
N VAL A 514 -8.34 -4.34 2.55
CA VAL A 514 -8.85 -3.59 3.71
C VAL A 514 -9.94 -2.59 3.29
N ALA A 515 -9.70 -1.78 2.25
CA ALA A 515 -10.65 -0.77 1.78
C ALA A 515 -11.96 -1.40 1.27
N LEU A 516 -11.86 -2.47 0.47
CA LEU A 516 -13.02 -3.17 -0.08
C LEU A 516 -13.84 -3.85 1.02
N LEU A 517 -13.19 -4.53 1.98
CA LEU A 517 -13.88 -5.20 3.10
C LEU A 517 -14.51 -4.21 4.07
N THR A 518 -13.88 -3.05 4.29
CA THR A 518 -14.47 -1.95 5.07
C THR A 518 -15.78 -1.46 4.44
N ALA A 519 -15.79 -1.28 3.11
CA ALA A 519 -16.95 -0.77 2.39
C ALA A 519 -18.14 -1.74 2.36
N VAL A 520 -17.90 -3.06 2.44
CA VAL A 520 -18.96 -4.07 2.57
C VAL A 520 -19.25 -4.49 4.03
N GLY A 521 -18.54 -3.91 5.02
CA GLY A 521 -18.75 -4.17 6.45
C GLY A 521 -18.30 -5.56 6.93
N ASP A 522 -17.29 -6.16 6.30
CA ASP A 522 -16.81 -7.52 6.62
C ASP A 522 -15.66 -7.49 7.64
N HIS A 523 -16.00 -7.28 8.91
CA HIS A 523 -15.03 -7.12 10.00
C HIS A 523 -14.21 -8.39 10.27
N GLU A 524 -14.80 -9.57 10.07
CA GLU A 524 -14.13 -10.86 10.31
C GLU A 524 -12.96 -11.03 9.33
N ARG A 525 -13.22 -10.88 8.04
CA ARG A 525 -12.16 -10.99 7.02
C ARG A 525 -11.19 -9.82 7.07
N LEU A 526 -11.65 -8.64 7.51
CA LEU A 526 -10.78 -7.50 7.75
C LEU A 526 -9.70 -7.85 8.79
N ARG A 527 -10.10 -8.39 9.96
CA ARG A 527 -9.14 -8.82 11.00
C ARG A 527 -8.22 -9.93 10.52
N ALA A 528 -8.75 -10.89 9.76
CA ALA A 528 -7.95 -11.99 9.22
C ALA A 528 -6.86 -11.52 8.25
N LEU A 529 -7.15 -10.56 7.39
CA LEU A 529 -6.25 -10.10 6.32
C LEU A 529 -5.32 -8.93 6.71
N THR A 530 -5.42 -8.43 7.94
CA THR A 530 -4.57 -7.35 8.47
C THR A 530 -3.40 -7.87 9.31
N VAL A 531 -3.11 -9.17 9.26
CA VAL A 531 -1.99 -9.78 10.00
C VAL A 531 -0.70 -9.72 9.17
N SER A 532 0.30 -9.00 9.67
CA SER A 532 1.61 -8.92 9.02
C SER A 532 2.34 -10.27 9.03
N PHE A 533 3.45 -10.36 8.31
CA PHE A 533 4.42 -11.43 8.55
C PHE A 533 4.92 -11.40 10.01
N ILE A 534 5.20 -12.57 10.59
CA ILE A 534 5.86 -12.66 11.89
C ILE A 534 7.21 -11.94 11.80
N GLY A 535 7.50 -11.08 12.78
CA GLY A 535 8.70 -10.25 12.80
C GLY A 535 8.62 -9.01 11.92
N GLY A 536 7.45 -8.67 11.39
CA GLY A 536 7.25 -7.47 10.57
C GLY A 536 7.80 -7.62 9.15
N ALA A 537 8.30 -6.52 8.59
CA ALA A 537 8.73 -6.43 7.21
C ALA A 537 9.74 -7.53 6.82
N GLN A 538 9.59 -8.11 5.63
CA GLN A 538 10.49 -9.16 5.15
C GLN A 538 11.86 -8.68 4.67
N TYR A 539 12.00 -7.38 4.41
CA TYR A 539 13.21 -6.70 3.98
C TYR A 539 13.08 -5.21 4.28
N HIS A 540 14.16 -4.46 4.10
CA HIS A 540 14.11 -3.00 4.02
C HIS A 540 13.80 -2.59 2.59
N MET A 541 12.70 -1.86 2.40
CA MET A 541 12.24 -1.39 1.10
C MET A 541 12.39 0.13 0.98
N GLN A 542 12.80 0.55 -0.20
CA GLN A 542 12.90 1.93 -0.66
C GLN A 542 11.92 2.11 -1.83
N VAL A 543 10.98 3.03 -1.68
CA VAL A 543 10.03 3.41 -2.73
C VAL A 543 10.53 4.71 -3.33
N LEU A 544 11.39 4.60 -4.34
CA LEU A 544 12.11 5.71 -4.95
C LEU A 544 11.26 6.32 -6.06
N PHE A 545 10.89 7.59 -5.92
CA PHE A 545 10.30 8.39 -6.98
C PHE A 545 11.35 9.28 -7.61
N ILE A 546 11.49 9.16 -8.93
CA ILE A 546 12.49 9.93 -9.67
C ILE A 546 11.74 10.96 -10.50
N ALA A 547 11.91 12.24 -10.13
CA ALA A 547 11.35 13.37 -10.85
C ALA A 547 12.28 13.86 -11.96
N ALA A 548 11.67 14.40 -13.01
CA ALA A 548 12.33 15.11 -14.08
C ALA A 548 13.06 16.35 -13.52
N GLN A 549 14.32 16.52 -13.90
CA GLN A 549 15.17 17.66 -13.55
C GLN A 549 15.15 18.77 -14.60
N LYS A 550 14.63 18.52 -15.82
CA LYS A 550 14.40 19.55 -16.84
C LYS A 550 13.14 19.27 -17.67
N GLY A 551 12.62 20.32 -18.32
CA GLY A 551 11.54 20.18 -19.30
C GLY A 551 12.07 19.82 -20.68
N GLY A 552 11.18 19.35 -21.57
CA GLY A 552 11.53 19.00 -22.95
C GLY A 552 10.70 17.87 -23.51
N VAL A 553 11.20 17.19 -24.54
CA VAL A 553 10.56 15.99 -25.12
C VAL A 553 11.32 14.75 -24.66
N TYR A 554 10.64 13.87 -23.94
CA TYR A 554 11.25 12.63 -23.44
C TYR A 554 11.55 11.66 -24.59
N GLN A 555 12.75 11.06 -24.61
CA GLN A 555 13.21 10.16 -25.68
C GLN A 555 14.00 8.93 -25.17
N SER A 556 14.02 8.69 -23.86
CA SER A 556 14.89 7.66 -23.25
C SER A 556 14.26 6.26 -23.19
N GLY A 557 13.09 6.04 -23.80
CA GLY A 557 12.43 4.74 -23.86
C GLY A 557 11.91 4.25 -22.51
N ASP A 558 11.81 2.93 -22.36
CA ASP A 558 11.43 2.29 -21.11
C ASP A 558 12.62 2.25 -20.13
N ILE A 559 12.65 3.25 -19.26
CA ILE A 559 13.73 3.43 -18.28
C ILE A 559 13.87 2.26 -17.32
N CYS A 560 12.80 1.52 -17.02
CA CYS A 560 12.85 0.36 -16.13
C CYS A 560 13.72 -0.75 -16.74
N SER A 561 13.50 -1.04 -18.02
CA SER A 561 14.28 -2.05 -18.76
C SER A 561 15.70 -1.58 -18.99
N THR A 562 15.90 -0.31 -19.37
CA THR A 562 17.24 0.25 -19.65
C THR A 562 18.16 0.26 -18.42
N VAL A 563 17.63 0.54 -17.22
CA VAL A 563 18.39 0.43 -15.96
C VAL A 563 18.91 -1.00 -15.76
N LEU A 564 18.07 -2.01 -15.98
CA LEU A 564 18.42 -3.43 -15.82
C LEU A 564 19.35 -3.98 -16.91
N GLU A 565 19.33 -3.38 -18.10
CA GLU A 565 20.27 -3.69 -19.17
C GLU A 565 21.65 -3.09 -18.89
N ARG A 566 21.69 -1.90 -18.29
CA ARG A 566 22.93 -1.19 -17.96
C ARG A 566 23.64 -1.79 -16.74
N GLU A 567 22.90 -2.16 -15.71
CA GLU A 567 23.40 -2.78 -14.47
C GLU A 567 22.56 -4.01 -14.09
N PRO A 568 22.82 -5.19 -14.71
CA PRO A 568 22.04 -6.40 -14.49
C PRO A 568 22.04 -6.93 -13.05
N GLU A 569 23.06 -6.60 -12.26
CA GLU A 569 23.22 -6.93 -10.85
C GLU A 569 22.11 -6.34 -9.96
N LEU A 570 21.50 -5.22 -10.36
CA LEU A 570 20.42 -4.57 -9.62
C LEU A 570 19.11 -5.38 -9.64
N ARG A 571 18.98 -6.34 -10.57
CA ARG A 571 17.75 -7.15 -10.75
C ARG A 571 17.31 -7.85 -9.47
N GLY A 572 18.25 -8.33 -8.66
CA GLY A 572 17.94 -9.01 -7.39
C GLY A 572 17.28 -8.09 -6.34
N HIS A 573 17.41 -6.78 -6.50
CA HIS A 573 16.95 -5.78 -5.55
C HIS A 573 15.71 -5.01 -6.02
N ILE A 574 15.42 -4.98 -7.34
CA ILE A 574 14.25 -4.28 -7.88
C ILE A 574 13.03 -5.22 -7.86
N MET A 575 12.15 -5.03 -6.87
CA MET A 575 10.92 -5.83 -6.72
C MET A 575 9.82 -5.41 -7.69
N LYS A 576 9.84 -4.13 -8.09
CA LYS A 576 8.93 -3.55 -9.08
C LYS A 576 9.54 -2.26 -9.63
N CYS A 577 9.24 -1.96 -10.88
CA CYS A 577 9.50 -0.66 -11.49
C CYS A 577 8.28 -0.23 -12.30
N MET A 578 8.07 1.08 -12.40
CA MET A 578 7.03 1.69 -13.22
C MET A 578 7.54 2.98 -13.84
N GLY A 579 7.64 3.01 -15.17
CA GLY A 579 7.89 4.24 -15.93
C GLY A 579 6.61 5.06 -16.08
N PHE A 580 6.75 6.39 -16.07
CA PHE A 580 5.64 7.34 -16.20
C PHE A 580 5.61 8.07 -17.54
N LEU A 581 6.74 8.08 -18.27
CA LEU A 581 6.92 8.80 -19.51
C LEU A 581 7.11 7.83 -20.69
N HIS A 582 6.70 8.27 -21.88
CA HIS A 582 6.91 7.56 -23.14
C HIS A 582 7.57 8.48 -24.16
N ASN A 583 8.26 7.89 -25.15
CA ASN A 583 8.96 8.65 -26.18
C ASN A 583 8.01 9.62 -26.92
N GLY A 584 8.47 10.85 -27.12
CA GLY A 584 7.70 11.91 -27.75
C GLY A 584 6.79 12.68 -26.80
N GLN A 585 6.67 12.29 -25.53
CA GLN A 585 5.89 13.02 -24.54
C GLN A 585 6.57 14.35 -24.17
N GLU A 586 5.80 15.44 -24.24
CA GLU A 586 6.24 16.75 -23.77
C GLU A 586 6.14 16.83 -22.24
N VAL A 587 7.22 17.25 -21.60
CA VAL A 587 7.34 17.38 -20.16
C VAL A 587 7.60 18.85 -19.82
N PRO A 588 6.75 19.46 -18.98
CA PRO A 588 6.91 20.84 -18.58
C PRO A 588 8.19 21.04 -17.76
N ASP A 589 8.68 22.28 -17.77
CA ASP A 589 9.79 22.67 -16.89
C ASP A 589 9.44 22.40 -15.42
N PRO A 590 10.31 21.76 -14.62
CA PRO A 590 10.03 21.45 -13.21
C PRO A 590 9.71 22.68 -12.35
N ARG A 591 10.15 23.88 -12.74
CA ARG A 591 9.78 25.15 -12.08
C ARG A 591 8.29 25.48 -12.24
N VAL A 592 7.63 24.92 -13.25
CA VAL A 592 6.20 25.06 -13.51
C VAL A 592 5.44 23.87 -12.94
N ARG A 593 5.90 22.65 -13.25
CA ARG A 593 5.27 21.42 -12.81
C ARG A 593 6.27 20.27 -12.78
N THR A 594 6.45 19.68 -11.61
CA THR A 594 7.22 18.45 -11.46
C THR A 594 6.51 17.28 -12.16
N SER A 595 7.27 16.54 -12.96
CA SER A 595 6.81 15.34 -13.66
C SER A 595 7.66 14.16 -13.22
N GLY A 596 7.03 13.02 -12.92
CA GLY A 596 7.76 11.80 -12.60
C GLY A 596 8.32 11.14 -13.86
N ILE A 597 9.52 10.58 -13.77
CA ILE A 597 10.14 9.72 -14.79
C ILE A 597 9.77 8.27 -14.52
N ALA A 598 10.04 7.81 -13.29
CA ALA A 598 9.79 6.45 -12.86
C ALA A 598 9.66 6.32 -11.34
N CYS A 599 9.13 5.18 -10.91
CA CYS A 599 9.13 4.73 -9.53
C CYS A 599 9.74 3.33 -9.43
N PHE A 600 10.67 3.14 -8.50
CA PHE A 600 11.31 1.86 -8.21
C PHE A 600 10.99 1.40 -6.78
N TRP A 601 10.66 0.12 -6.63
CA TRP A 601 10.55 -0.53 -5.32
C TRP A 601 11.77 -1.41 -5.14
N ILE A 602 12.68 -0.96 -4.30
CA ILE A 602 14.01 -1.53 -4.13
C ILE A 602 14.07 -2.18 -2.76
N ALA A 603 14.55 -3.40 -2.66
CA ALA A 603 14.61 -4.14 -1.40
C ALA A 603 16.00 -4.70 -1.12
N SER A 604 16.39 -4.67 0.16
CA SER A 604 17.52 -5.43 0.69
C SER A 604 17.11 -6.25 1.90
N ARG A 605 17.53 -7.52 1.91
CA ARG A 605 17.44 -8.40 3.08
C ARG A 605 18.66 -8.31 3.99
N GLU A 606 19.78 -7.76 3.50
CA GLU A 606 21.01 -7.58 4.28
C GLU A 606 20.86 -6.41 5.25
N GLY A 607 20.19 -5.34 4.84
CA GLY A 607 19.86 -4.24 5.75
C GLY A 607 19.44 -2.96 5.05
N ARG A 608 18.98 -2.00 5.85
CA ARG A 608 18.55 -0.68 5.40
C ARG A 608 19.62 0.03 4.57
N ARG A 609 20.87 0.00 5.04
CA ARG A 609 21.97 0.72 4.39
C ARG A 609 22.24 0.25 2.96
N GLU A 610 22.20 -1.05 2.72
CA GLU A 610 22.36 -1.60 1.38
C GLU A 610 21.20 -1.15 0.47
N ALA A 611 19.96 -1.22 0.96
CA ALA A 611 18.80 -0.74 0.20
C ALA A 611 18.94 0.74 -0.20
N ARG A 612 19.44 1.59 0.70
CA ARG A 612 19.71 3.01 0.43
C ARG A 612 20.79 3.22 -0.61
N LEU A 613 21.94 2.54 -0.49
CA LEU A 613 23.02 2.62 -1.47
C LEU A 613 22.56 2.22 -2.88
N ILE A 614 21.76 1.16 -2.99
CA ILE A 614 21.19 0.71 -4.27
C ILE A 614 20.19 1.76 -4.81
N SER A 615 19.38 2.35 -3.95
CA SER A 615 18.46 3.43 -4.33
C SER A 615 19.18 4.65 -4.87
N GLU A 616 20.26 5.10 -4.23
CA GLU A 616 21.09 6.20 -4.73
C GLU A 616 21.71 5.87 -6.09
N ARG A 617 22.19 4.62 -6.27
CA ARG A 617 22.75 4.19 -7.54
C ARG A 617 21.70 4.20 -8.65
N ILE A 618 20.50 3.66 -8.39
CA ILE A 618 19.41 3.65 -9.37
C ILE A 618 18.99 5.08 -9.73
N GLN A 619 18.87 5.98 -8.75
CA GLN A 619 18.51 7.38 -9.02
C GLN A 619 19.55 8.04 -9.95
N THR A 620 20.83 7.92 -9.60
CA THR A 620 21.95 8.44 -10.38
C THR A 620 21.94 7.86 -11.79
N LEU A 621 21.77 6.54 -11.92
CA LEU A 621 21.76 5.84 -13.19
C LEU A 621 20.60 6.27 -14.09
N VAL A 622 19.41 6.50 -13.53
CA VAL A 622 18.27 7.01 -14.30
C VAL A 622 18.58 8.39 -14.87
N TRP A 623 19.12 9.31 -14.05
CA TRP A 623 19.50 10.63 -14.54
C TRP A 623 20.64 10.58 -15.56
N GLU A 624 21.61 9.66 -15.42
CA GLU A 624 22.64 9.43 -16.45
C GLU A 624 22.02 8.97 -17.78
N ILE A 625 21.07 8.02 -17.75
CA ILE A 625 20.40 7.47 -18.94
C ILE A 625 19.50 8.51 -19.60
N THR A 626 18.87 9.37 -18.81
CA THR A 626 17.95 10.40 -19.31
C THR A 626 18.64 11.72 -19.66
N ASP A 627 19.97 11.83 -19.52
CA ASP A 627 20.70 13.10 -19.67
C ASP A 627 20.17 14.20 -18.73
N GLY A 628 19.84 13.82 -17.50
CA GLY A 628 19.25 14.70 -16.49
C GLY A 628 17.86 15.21 -16.89
N PHE A 629 17.14 14.46 -17.73
CA PHE A 629 15.71 14.69 -17.92
C PHE A 629 15.01 14.63 -16.57
#